data_AF-A0A9D1NKT9-F1
#
_entry.id   AF-A0A9D1NKT9-F1
#
_cell.length_a   1.000
_cell.length_b   1.000
_cell.length_c   1.000
_cell.angle_alpha   90.00
_cell.angle_beta   90.00
_cell.angle_gamma   90.00
#
_symmetry.space_group_name_H-M   'P 1'
#
loop_
_entity.id
_entity.type
_entity.pdbx_description
1 polymer ?
#
loop_
_entity_poly.entity_id
_entity_poly.type
_entity_poly.pdbx_seq_one_letter_code
_entity_poly.pdbx_strand_id
1 'polypeptide(L)'
;MSNIPAPSNFISLAPDAAKASSAPFVGIAAPREKKLAVLADEDFPEARWNLGGFFLYDNVRRVLHDFVRQQFLRENTIAETHGAPPCAWTLDWFQSRPLTPPNEIAAMLKTVADKPTTFVLQLDNPDVPAERLNDAVGNALLTFVARMPRGAVSVASERLAEHVRGKFPSLQLRAGVNKVIAERGRGNADYYLDAAKKFAVVAVHPDDVFDAALLEKLAGTAGADKFEITVNDTCLRSCPARERHVAALAGIRSDPWNADLLRERHRLLAEAKCEQVCGRPADAGAFPRAALLSREELKAVYALGFRRFRIQAETLRSEISFFWSALGWLFTARPERWHHMGLIATSLITRVTPPVPALQSGLSPFVKRKYD
;
A
#
# COMPACT_ATOMS: atom_id res chain seq x y z
N MET A 1 -30.18 -12.01 -45.39
CA MET A 1 -30.70 -12.19 -44.01
C MET A 1 -29.55 -12.82 -43.24
N SER A 2 -28.90 -12.22 -42.25
CA SER A 2 -29.33 -11.18 -41.31
C SER A 2 -28.12 -10.33 -40.91
N ASN A 3 -28.27 -9.02 -41.00
CA ASN A 3 -27.33 -8.00 -40.54
C ASN A 3 -27.26 -8.01 -39.01
N ILE A 4 -26.05 -8.06 -38.44
CA ILE A 4 -25.79 -7.71 -37.04
C ILE A 4 -25.37 -6.24 -37.01
N PRO A 5 -26.09 -5.34 -36.31
CA PRO A 5 -25.78 -3.93 -36.29
C PRO A 5 -24.64 -3.62 -35.32
N ALA A 6 -23.78 -2.68 -35.70
CA ALA A 6 -22.84 -2.03 -34.79
C ALA A 6 -23.59 -1.14 -33.78
N PRO A 7 -23.24 -1.13 -32.48
CA PRO A 7 -23.70 -0.08 -31.60
C PRO A 7 -22.68 1.06 -31.61
N SER A 8 -22.81 1.94 -32.60
CA SER A 8 -22.60 3.37 -32.41
C SER A 8 -23.70 3.89 -31.49
N ASN A 9 -23.34 4.36 -30.29
CA ASN A 9 -24.07 5.38 -29.52
C ASN A 9 -23.22 5.77 -28.31
N PHE A 10 -22.36 6.76 -28.52
CA PHE A 10 -21.91 7.62 -27.43
C PHE A 10 -23.16 8.24 -26.80
N ILE A 11 -23.46 7.86 -25.56
CA ILE A 11 -24.55 8.46 -24.81
C ILE A 11 -24.19 9.93 -24.57
N SER A 12 -25.04 10.79 -25.16
CA SER A 12 -25.14 12.21 -24.90
C SER A 12 -25.12 12.47 -23.39
N LEU A 13 -24.15 13.29 -22.95
CA LEU A 13 -24.08 13.83 -21.59
C LEU A 13 -25.26 14.80 -21.41
N ALA A 14 -26.39 14.30 -20.93
CA ALA A 14 -27.45 15.14 -20.38
C ALA A 14 -26.97 15.71 -19.03
N PRO A 15 -27.05 17.04 -18.81
CA PRO A 15 -26.54 17.68 -17.62
C PRO A 15 -27.66 17.77 -16.59
N ASP A 16 -27.93 16.73 -15.79
CA ASP A 16 -28.78 16.88 -14.60
C ASP A 16 -28.62 15.69 -13.65
N ALA A 17 -27.55 15.72 -12.87
CA ALA A 17 -27.43 14.98 -11.61
C ALA A 17 -26.57 15.78 -10.61
N ALA A 18 -26.75 17.09 -10.58
CA ALA A 18 -26.18 17.96 -9.55
C ALA A 18 -27.18 18.09 -8.40
N LYS A 19 -27.20 17.10 -7.50
CA LYS A 19 -27.74 17.22 -6.13
C LYS A 19 -27.31 16.07 -5.24
N ALA A 20 -26.05 15.64 -5.35
CA ALA A 20 -25.36 15.09 -4.19
C ALA A 20 -24.90 16.29 -3.35
N SER A 21 -25.40 16.37 -2.12
CA SER A 21 -25.04 17.35 -1.10
C SER A 21 -23.52 17.52 -1.03
N SER A 22 -23.01 18.53 -1.73
CA SER A 22 -21.71 19.12 -1.48
C SER A 22 -21.90 20.02 -0.27
N ALA A 23 -21.97 19.40 0.92
CA ALA A 23 -21.75 20.18 2.12
C ALA A 23 -20.37 20.84 1.95
N PRO A 24 -20.30 22.19 1.91
CA PRO A 24 -19.02 22.86 1.80
C PRO A 24 -18.20 22.41 3.00
N PHE A 25 -16.98 21.94 2.74
CA PHE A 25 -16.01 21.68 3.78
C PHE A 25 -15.90 22.94 4.62
N VAL A 26 -16.42 22.92 5.84
CA VAL A 26 -16.27 24.03 6.78
C VAL A 26 -14.77 24.18 6.97
N GLY A 27 -14.22 25.25 6.41
CA GLY A 27 -12.80 25.55 6.48
C GLY A 27 -12.35 25.43 7.92
N ILE A 28 -11.46 24.48 8.19
CA ILE A 28 -10.77 24.44 9.47
C ILE A 28 -9.98 25.74 9.52
N ALA A 29 -10.33 26.60 10.49
CA ALA A 29 -9.63 27.85 10.75
C ALA A 29 -8.11 27.64 10.74
N ALA A 30 -7.37 28.66 10.30
CA ALA A 30 -5.92 28.70 10.25
C ALA A 30 -5.25 28.01 11.45
N PRO A 31 -4.12 27.31 11.25
CA PRO A 31 -3.57 26.39 12.23
C PRO A 31 -3.28 27.11 13.55
N ARG A 32 -4.09 26.82 14.57
CA ARG A 32 -3.74 27.10 15.97
C ARG A 32 -2.50 26.26 16.29
N GLU A 33 -1.39 26.94 16.54
CA GLU A 33 -0.17 26.56 17.28
C GLU A 33 0.17 25.07 17.45
N LYS A 34 1.48 24.76 17.26
CA LYS A 34 2.28 23.52 17.47
C LYS A 34 1.91 22.56 18.64
N LYS A 35 0.64 22.27 18.93
CA LYS A 35 0.22 21.45 20.08
C LYS A 35 0.52 19.96 19.91
N LEU A 36 0.68 19.49 18.67
CA LEU A 36 0.98 18.08 18.37
C LEU A 36 2.38 17.85 17.80
N ALA A 37 3.25 18.87 17.76
CA ALA A 37 4.64 18.70 17.28
C ALA A 37 5.40 17.62 18.07
N VAL A 38 5.05 17.44 19.35
CA VAL A 38 5.55 16.36 20.22
C VAL A 38 5.26 14.96 19.67
N LEU A 39 4.32 14.79 18.74
CA LEU A 39 4.04 13.49 18.12
C LEU A 39 4.84 13.24 16.85
N ALA A 40 5.49 14.28 16.32
CA ALA A 40 6.31 14.17 15.11
C ALA A 40 7.40 13.14 15.34
N ASP A 41 7.64 12.28 14.35
CA ASP A 41 8.75 11.35 14.41
C ASP A 41 10.06 12.11 14.18
N GLU A 42 10.89 12.21 15.22
CA GLU A 42 12.20 12.88 15.17
C GLU A 42 13.31 11.93 14.74
N ASP A 43 13.09 10.61 14.79
CA ASP A 43 14.11 9.62 14.48
C ASP A 43 14.36 9.52 12.96
N PHE A 44 13.36 9.90 12.15
CA PHE A 44 13.40 9.77 10.68
C PHE A 44 13.01 11.08 9.95
N PRO A 45 13.77 12.18 10.12
CA PRO A 45 13.38 13.49 9.61
C PRO A 45 13.34 13.58 8.08
N GLU A 46 14.14 12.77 7.39
CA GLU A 46 14.24 12.76 5.92
C GLU A 46 13.48 11.58 5.29
N ALA A 47 12.71 10.81 6.08
CA ALA A 47 11.94 9.70 5.57
C ALA A 47 10.85 10.17 4.59
N ARG A 48 10.82 9.50 3.42
CA ARG A 48 9.79 9.62 2.40
C ARG A 48 8.89 8.41 2.50
N TRP A 49 7.72 8.61 3.08
CA TRP A 49 6.75 7.53 3.27
C TRP A 49 5.87 7.33 2.04
N ASN A 50 5.78 6.08 1.61
CA ASN A 50 4.83 5.59 0.63
C ASN A 50 3.68 4.89 1.35
N LEU A 51 2.52 5.57 1.42
CA LEU A 51 1.36 5.11 2.16
C LEU A 51 0.40 4.32 1.27
N GLY A 52 0.18 3.05 1.61
CA GLY A 52 -0.72 2.16 0.89
C GLY A 52 -2.19 2.41 1.15
N GLY A 53 -3.03 1.50 0.63
CA GLY A 53 -4.45 1.48 0.91
C GLY A 53 -5.30 2.29 -0.06
N PHE A 54 -4.72 2.86 -1.12
CA PHE A 54 -5.51 3.44 -2.20
C PHE A 54 -6.26 2.29 -2.93
N PHE A 55 -7.55 2.49 -3.25
CA PHE A 55 -8.52 1.45 -3.66
C PHE A 55 -8.98 0.44 -2.60
N LEU A 56 -8.43 0.48 -1.37
CA LEU A 56 -8.83 -0.42 -0.28
C LEU A 56 -9.46 0.35 0.88
N TYR A 57 -8.73 1.32 1.40
CA TYR A 57 -9.04 2.08 2.60
C TYR A 57 -8.93 3.59 2.33
N ASP A 58 -9.35 4.03 1.14
CA ASP A 58 -9.09 5.39 0.63
C ASP A 58 -9.61 6.49 1.56
N ASN A 59 -10.79 6.30 2.16
CA ASN A 59 -11.35 7.26 3.11
C ASN A 59 -10.44 7.44 4.34
N VAL A 60 -10.04 6.34 4.98
CA VAL A 60 -9.13 6.34 6.12
C VAL A 60 -7.77 6.92 5.74
N ARG A 61 -7.24 6.51 4.59
CA ARG A 61 -5.96 6.95 4.05
C ARG A 61 -5.95 8.45 3.74
N ARG A 62 -7.04 9.00 3.21
CA ARG A 62 -7.22 10.44 2.97
C ARG A 62 -7.26 11.22 4.28
N VAL A 63 -8.05 10.76 5.24
CA VAL A 63 -8.13 11.39 6.58
C VAL A 63 -6.77 11.38 7.27
N LEU A 64 -6.01 10.28 7.19
CA LEU A 64 -4.65 10.22 7.73
C LEU A 64 -3.70 11.20 7.03
N HIS A 65 -3.73 11.24 5.70
CA HIS A 65 -2.87 12.11 4.90
C HIS A 65 -3.12 13.59 5.23
N ASP A 66 -4.38 14.00 5.24
CA ASP A 66 -4.76 15.37 5.54
C ASP A 66 -4.42 15.73 6.99
N PHE A 67 -4.61 14.81 7.95
CA PHE A 67 -4.20 14.99 9.34
C PHE A 67 -2.69 15.21 9.48
N VAL A 68 -1.87 14.33 8.89
CA VAL A 68 -0.41 14.44 8.94
C VAL A 68 0.05 15.77 8.33
N ARG A 69 -0.50 16.14 7.18
CA ARG A 69 -0.15 17.39 6.50
C ARG A 69 -0.50 18.62 7.33
N GLN A 70 -1.70 18.67 7.90
CA GLN A 70 -2.18 19.82 8.67
C GLN A 70 -1.44 19.99 10.01
N GLN A 71 -1.15 18.89 10.70
CA GLN A 71 -0.66 18.96 12.09
C GLN A 71 0.87 19.03 12.19
N PHE A 72 1.61 18.53 11.20
CA PHE A 72 3.07 18.39 11.32
C PHE A 72 3.85 19.31 10.39
N LEU A 73 3.21 20.00 9.43
CA LEU A 73 3.82 20.96 8.50
C LEU A 73 5.09 20.46 7.78
N ARG A 74 5.36 19.16 7.80
CA ARG A 74 6.44 18.53 7.05
C ARG A 74 5.85 18.17 5.70
N GLU A 75 5.99 19.09 4.74
CA GLU A 75 5.34 19.02 3.43
C GLU A 75 5.65 17.75 2.62
N ASN A 76 6.54 16.86 3.08
CA ASN A 76 6.95 15.67 2.37
C ASN A 76 6.98 14.38 3.21
N THR A 77 6.40 14.33 4.43
CA THR A 77 6.40 13.10 5.24
C THR A 77 5.76 11.95 4.45
N ILE A 78 4.53 12.15 3.97
CA ILE A 78 3.90 11.21 3.03
C ILE A 78 4.15 11.70 1.60
N ALA A 79 5.34 11.36 1.10
CA ALA A 79 5.80 11.73 -0.23
C ALA A 79 5.01 10.99 -1.33
N GLU A 80 4.52 9.78 -1.03
CA GLU A 80 3.90 8.92 -2.03
C GLU A 80 2.68 8.19 -1.47
N THR A 81 1.83 7.75 -2.39
CA THR A 81 0.78 6.79 -2.09
C THR A 81 0.76 5.68 -3.13
N HIS A 82 0.34 4.49 -2.73
CA HIS A 82 0.11 3.40 -3.65
C HIS A 82 -1.25 2.74 -3.44
N GLY A 83 -1.72 2.09 -4.49
CA GLY A 83 -2.94 1.29 -4.46
C GLY A 83 -2.93 0.16 -5.47
N ALA A 84 -3.43 -0.98 -5.04
CA ALA A 84 -3.70 -2.12 -5.89
C ALA A 84 -5.19 -2.10 -6.32
N PRO A 85 -5.50 -1.75 -7.59
CA PRO A 85 -6.87 -1.77 -8.09
C PRO A 85 -7.40 -3.19 -8.23
N PRO A 86 -8.73 -3.39 -8.29
CA PRO A 86 -9.32 -4.69 -8.60
C PRO A 86 -9.27 -4.96 -10.11
N CYS A 87 -8.10 -5.32 -10.66
CA CYS A 87 -7.94 -5.68 -12.09
C CYS A 87 -7.11 -6.96 -12.28
N ALA A 88 -7.05 -7.53 -13.49
CA ALA A 88 -6.36 -8.80 -13.74
C ALA A 88 -4.87 -8.83 -13.33
N TRP A 89 -4.24 -7.67 -13.12
CA TRP A 89 -2.82 -7.51 -12.84
C TRP A 89 -2.48 -7.38 -11.35
N THR A 90 -3.44 -7.59 -10.46
CA THR A 90 -3.26 -7.57 -9.00
C THR A 90 -3.65 -8.90 -8.35
N LEU A 91 -3.04 -9.22 -7.21
CA LEU A 91 -3.27 -10.48 -6.51
C LEU A 91 -4.47 -10.49 -5.56
N ASP A 92 -4.98 -9.33 -5.13
CA ASP A 92 -6.13 -9.25 -4.21
C ASP A 92 -6.02 -10.17 -2.97
N TRP A 93 -4.84 -10.18 -2.32
CA TRP A 93 -4.35 -11.12 -1.28
C TRP A 93 -5.37 -11.72 -0.30
N PHE A 94 -6.37 -10.96 0.16
CA PHE A 94 -7.26 -11.37 1.24
C PHE A 94 -8.75 -11.11 1.01
N GLN A 95 -9.16 -10.45 -0.08
CA GLN A 95 -10.56 -10.05 -0.24
C GLN A 95 -11.03 -10.17 -1.69
N SER A 96 -12.09 -10.97 -1.89
CA SER A 96 -13.02 -10.75 -3.00
C SER A 96 -13.64 -9.38 -2.79
N ARG A 97 -13.12 -8.36 -3.47
CA ARG A 97 -13.65 -7.01 -3.35
C ARG A 97 -14.88 -6.88 -4.24
N PRO A 98 -15.95 -6.20 -3.78
CA PRO A 98 -16.94 -5.71 -4.72
C PRO A 98 -16.24 -4.83 -5.75
N LEU A 99 -16.60 -4.99 -7.02
CA LEU A 99 -16.05 -4.17 -8.09
C LEU A 99 -16.35 -2.71 -7.79
N THR A 100 -15.30 -1.90 -7.61
CA THR A 100 -15.46 -0.45 -7.44
C THR A 100 -15.97 0.12 -8.76
N PRO A 101 -17.12 0.82 -8.77
CA PRO A 101 -17.65 1.44 -9.98
C PRO A 101 -16.64 2.39 -10.64
N PRO A 102 -16.56 2.45 -11.99
CA PRO A 102 -15.58 3.30 -12.68
C PRO A 102 -15.65 4.80 -12.30
N ASN A 103 -16.83 5.32 -12.01
CA ASN A 103 -17.03 6.70 -11.55
C ASN A 103 -16.41 6.94 -10.17
N GLU A 104 -16.46 5.97 -9.26
CA GLU A 104 -15.81 6.05 -7.95
C GLU A 104 -14.29 5.99 -8.09
N ILE A 105 -13.77 5.07 -8.92
CA ILE A 105 -12.33 5.01 -9.26
C ILE A 105 -11.85 6.37 -9.80
N ALA A 106 -12.60 6.97 -10.72
CA ALA A 106 -12.25 8.28 -11.28
C ALA A 106 -12.29 9.39 -10.21
N ALA A 107 -13.27 9.37 -9.31
CA ALA A 107 -13.35 10.33 -8.21
C ALA A 107 -12.15 10.20 -7.25
N MET A 108 -11.79 8.97 -6.87
CA MET A 108 -10.62 8.69 -6.04
C MET A 108 -9.34 9.21 -6.69
N LEU A 109 -9.12 8.89 -7.97
CA LEU A 109 -7.95 9.31 -8.72
C LEU A 109 -7.81 10.84 -8.84
N LYS A 110 -8.93 11.57 -8.98
CA LYS A 110 -8.93 13.04 -8.95
C LYS A 110 -8.42 13.59 -7.62
N THR A 111 -8.63 12.89 -6.50
CA THR A 111 -8.15 13.38 -5.18
C THR A 111 -6.63 13.41 -5.04
N VAL A 112 -5.90 12.72 -5.93
CA VAL A 112 -4.43 12.65 -5.91
C VAL A 112 -3.77 13.28 -7.14
N ALA A 113 -4.51 13.51 -8.22
CA ALA A 113 -3.95 14.01 -9.49
C ALA A 113 -3.21 15.35 -9.36
N ASP A 114 -3.76 16.28 -8.57
CA ASP A 114 -3.21 17.64 -8.41
C ASP A 114 -2.44 17.83 -7.09
N LYS A 115 -2.28 16.76 -6.30
CA LYS A 115 -1.52 16.82 -5.04
C LYS A 115 -0.02 16.69 -5.33
N PRO A 116 0.87 17.29 -4.52
CA PRO A 116 2.32 17.11 -4.65
C PRO A 116 2.81 15.70 -4.30
N THR A 117 1.90 14.76 -4.01
CA THR A 117 2.22 13.37 -3.65
C THR A 117 2.32 12.53 -4.92
N THR A 118 3.37 11.71 -5.04
CA THR A 118 3.49 10.73 -6.14
C THR A 118 2.42 9.65 -5.98
N PHE A 119 1.70 9.34 -7.06
CA PHE A 119 0.77 8.23 -7.10
C PHE A 119 1.41 7.02 -7.77
N VAL A 120 1.44 5.89 -7.08
CA VAL A 120 2.02 4.63 -7.55
C VAL A 120 0.90 3.61 -7.76
N LEU A 121 0.61 3.27 -9.02
CA LEU A 121 -0.29 2.18 -9.33
C LEU A 121 0.41 0.84 -9.10
N GLN A 122 -0.10 0.03 -8.16
CA GLN A 122 0.48 -1.26 -7.85
C GLN A 122 -0.18 -2.37 -8.67
N LEU A 123 0.60 -3.04 -9.49
CA LEU A 123 0.23 -4.18 -10.33
C LEU A 123 1.08 -5.38 -9.90
N ASP A 124 0.67 -6.01 -8.80
CA ASP A 124 1.49 -6.92 -8.00
C ASP A 124 1.32 -8.40 -8.34
N ASN A 125 0.60 -8.74 -9.42
CA ASN A 125 0.56 -10.10 -9.95
C ASN A 125 1.84 -10.39 -10.78
N PRO A 126 2.71 -11.33 -10.37
CA PRO A 126 3.91 -11.68 -11.13
C PRO A 126 3.60 -12.49 -12.39
N ASP A 127 2.47 -13.20 -12.41
CA ASP A 127 2.08 -14.08 -13.52
C ASP A 127 0.86 -13.52 -14.26
N VAL A 128 1.13 -12.62 -15.20
CA VAL A 128 0.13 -12.04 -16.10
C VAL A 128 0.31 -12.67 -17.47
N PRO A 129 -0.60 -13.56 -17.92
CA PRO A 129 -0.52 -14.16 -19.24
C PRO A 129 -0.85 -13.15 -20.34
N ALA A 130 -0.41 -13.40 -21.58
CA ALA A 130 -0.48 -12.43 -22.68
C ALA A 130 -1.93 -12.00 -22.98
N GLU A 131 -2.87 -12.93 -22.88
CA GLU A 131 -4.30 -12.72 -23.12
C GLU A 131 -4.91 -11.73 -22.13
N ARG A 132 -4.30 -11.60 -20.94
CA ARG A 132 -4.74 -10.69 -19.87
C ARG A 132 -4.12 -9.30 -19.96
N LEU A 133 -3.19 -9.04 -20.89
CA LEU A 133 -2.66 -7.68 -21.12
C LEU A 133 -3.69 -6.72 -21.73
N ASN A 134 -4.79 -7.24 -22.26
CA ASN A 134 -5.91 -6.47 -22.80
C ASN A 134 -6.98 -6.12 -21.75
N ASP A 135 -6.69 -6.31 -20.45
CA ASP A 135 -7.61 -5.94 -19.37
C ASP A 135 -8.02 -4.45 -19.48
N ALA A 136 -9.30 -4.20 -19.71
CA ALA A 136 -9.81 -2.87 -20.03
C ALA A 136 -9.64 -1.89 -18.86
N VAL A 137 -9.89 -2.37 -17.63
CA VAL A 137 -9.75 -1.56 -16.40
C VAL A 137 -8.29 -1.19 -16.18
N GLY A 138 -7.39 -2.16 -16.25
CA GLY A 138 -5.95 -1.97 -16.10
C GLY A 138 -5.39 -0.99 -17.13
N ASN A 139 -5.76 -1.14 -18.42
CA ASN A 139 -5.30 -0.23 -19.47
C ASN A 139 -5.85 1.20 -19.29
N ALA A 140 -7.11 1.34 -18.83
CA ALA A 140 -7.69 2.65 -18.52
C ALA A 140 -6.95 3.33 -17.35
N LEU A 141 -6.65 2.58 -16.28
CA LEU A 141 -5.88 3.06 -15.14
C LEU A 141 -4.45 3.46 -15.53
N LEU A 142 -3.76 2.66 -16.35
CA LEU A 142 -2.44 3.03 -16.87
C LEU A 142 -2.48 4.33 -17.66
N THR A 143 -3.47 4.50 -18.53
CA THR A 143 -3.64 5.74 -19.30
C THR A 143 -3.85 6.96 -18.38
N PHE A 144 -4.60 6.78 -17.30
CA PHE A 144 -4.80 7.84 -16.31
C PHE A 144 -3.48 8.19 -15.61
N VAL A 145 -2.78 7.19 -15.09
CA VAL A 145 -1.52 7.39 -14.33
C VAL A 145 -0.41 7.94 -15.21
N ALA A 146 -0.35 7.54 -16.48
CA ALA A 146 0.60 8.08 -17.45
C ALA A 146 0.41 9.58 -17.72
N ARG A 147 -0.80 10.12 -17.48
CA ARG A 147 -1.10 11.55 -17.64
C ARG A 147 -0.90 12.36 -16.37
N MET A 148 -0.70 11.70 -15.22
CA MET A 148 -0.42 12.41 -13.97
C MET A 148 1.02 12.96 -13.99
N PRO A 149 1.25 14.22 -13.57
CA PRO A 149 2.59 14.78 -13.46
C PRO A 149 3.53 13.95 -12.56
N ARG A 150 2.98 13.27 -11.55
CA ARG A 150 3.70 12.43 -10.59
C ARG A 150 3.13 11.00 -10.53
N GLY A 151 2.83 10.44 -11.70
CA GLY A 151 2.39 9.06 -11.84
C GLY A 151 3.56 8.08 -11.94
N ALA A 152 3.45 6.93 -11.27
CA ALA A 152 4.38 5.81 -11.40
C ALA A 152 3.61 4.48 -11.33
N VAL A 153 4.25 3.40 -11.79
CA VAL A 153 3.67 2.05 -11.77
C VAL A 153 4.67 1.11 -11.10
N SER A 154 4.20 0.35 -10.12
CA SER A 154 4.95 -0.77 -9.54
C SER A 154 4.45 -2.07 -10.14
N VAL A 155 5.34 -2.84 -10.77
CA VAL A 155 5.01 -4.08 -11.46
C VAL A 155 5.68 -5.29 -10.82
N ALA A 156 4.98 -6.42 -10.82
CA ALA A 156 5.54 -7.72 -10.45
C ALA A 156 5.90 -8.59 -11.68
N SER A 157 5.18 -8.47 -12.78
CA SER A 157 5.39 -9.25 -14.00
C SER A 157 6.32 -8.54 -14.99
N GLU A 158 7.35 -9.22 -15.51
CA GLU A 158 8.22 -8.65 -16.57
C GLU A 158 7.43 -8.42 -17.86
N ARG A 159 6.54 -9.34 -18.25
CA ARG A 159 5.68 -9.18 -19.42
C ARG A 159 4.82 -7.91 -19.33
N LEU A 160 4.27 -7.64 -18.15
CA LEU A 160 3.52 -6.40 -17.91
C LEU A 160 4.45 -5.17 -17.93
N ALA A 161 5.67 -5.28 -17.42
CA ALA A 161 6.66 -4.22 -17.49
C ALA A 161 6.97 -3.84 -18.95
N GLU A 162 7.19 -4.82 -19.82
CA GLU A 162 7.39 -4.64 -21.26
C GLU A 162 6.18 -3.98 -21.94
N HIS A 163 4.96 -4.46 -21.63
CA HIS A 163 3.72 -3.87 -22.13
C HIS A 163 3.57 -2.39 -21.73
N VAL A 164 3.87 -2.04 -20.48
CA VAL A 164 3.80 -0.66 -19.98
C VAL A 164 4.87 0.20 -20.66
N ARG A 165 6.12 -0.27 -20.75
CA ARG A 165 7.22 0.47 -21.43
C ARG A 165 6.90 0.72 -22.90
N GLY A 166 6.30 -0.26 -23.59
CA GLY A 166 5.91 -0.12 -24.99
C GLY A 166 4.83 0.93 -25.23
N LYS A 167 3.87 1.06 -24.31
CA LYS A 167 2.76 2.04 -24.44
C LYS A 167 3.10 3.42 -23.86
N PHE A 168 3.86 3.46 -22.76
CA PHE A 168 4.15 4.67 -22.00
C PHE A 168 5.63 4.71 -21.62
N PRO A 169 6.53 4.98 -22.58
CA PRO A 169 7.99 4.87 -22.38
C PRO A 169 8.56 5.85 -21.35
N SER A 170 7.87 6.98 -21.10
CA SER A 170 8.25 7.97 -20.10
C SER A 170 7.71 7.70 -18.69
N LEU A 171 6.78 6.74 -18.55
CA LEU A 171 6.17 6.43 -17.26
C LEU A 171 7.21 5.71 -16.39
N GLN A 172 7.35 6.14 -15.13
CA GLN A 172 8.31 5.50 -14.22
C GLN A 172 7.79 4.13 -13.78
N LEU A 173 8.58 3.08 -14.06
CA LEU A 173 8.34 1.74 -13.53
C LEU A 173 9.17 1.47 -12.27
N ARG A 174 8.57 0.75 -11.33
CA ARG A 174 9.20 0.21 -10.13
C ARG A 174 9.08 -1.31 -10.12
N ALA A 175 10.10 -1.98 -9.60
CA ALA A 175 10.03 -3.40 -9.30
C ALA A 175 9.37 -3.58 -7.93
N GLY A 176 8.15 -4.13 -7.91
CA GLY A 176 7.44 -4.41 -6.66
C GLY A 176 8.01 -5.64 -5.94
N VAL A 177 7.70 -5.77 -4.65
CA VAL A 177 8.22 -6.87 -3.81
C VAL A 177 7.87 -8.26 -4.36
N ASN A 178 6.69 -8.43 -4.95
CA ASN A 178 6.27 -9.69 -5.55
C ASN A 178 7.07 -10.06 -6.79
N LYS A 179 7.68 -9.09 -7.49
CA LYS A 179 8.67 -9.38 -8.55
C LYS A 179 9.87 -10.12 -7.95
N VAL A 180 10.44 -9.53 -6.91
CA VAL A 180 11.63 -10.05 -6.23
C VAL A 180 11.36 -11.43 -5.65
N ILE A 181 10.18 -11.64 -5.06
CA ILE A 181 9.75 -12.95 -4.56
C ILE A 181 9.63 -13.96 -5.71
N ALA A 182 8.90 -13.62 -6.78
CA ALA A 182 8.65 -14.54 -7.89
C ALA A 182 9.92 -14.90 -8.67
N GLU A 183 10.86 -13.95 -8.79
CA GLU A 183 12.14 -14.13 -9.47
C GLU A 183 13.25 -14.65 -8.55
N ARG A 184 12.93 -14.98 -7.29
CA ARG A 184 13.86 -15.53 -6.29
C ARG A 184 15.09 -14.63 -6.05
N GLY A 185 14.87 -13.33 -6.00
CA GLY A 185 15.92 -12.32 -5.79
C GLY A 185 16.43 -12.23 -4.34
N ARG A 186 15.84 -12.96 -3.40
CA ARG A 186 16.20 -12.93 -1.97
C ARG A 186 17.70 -13.22 -1.77
N GLY A 187 18.37 -12.39 -0.99
CA GLY A 187 19.79 -12.52 -0.65
C GLY A 187 20.76 -12.28 -1.81
N ASN A 188 20.25 -11.93 -3.00
CA ASN A 188 21.05 -11.81 -4.21
C ASN A 188 21.28 -10.34 -4.58
N ALA A 189 22.45 -9.81 -4.20
CA ALA A 189 22.83 -8.44 -4.52
C ALA A 189 22.85 -8.16 -6.04
N ASP A 190 23.32 -9.11 -6.85
CA ASP A 190 23.46 -8.89 -8.29
C ASP A 190 22.09 -8.77 -8.96
N TYR A 191 21.11 -9.55 -8.49
CA TYR A 191 19.70 -9.41 -8.89
C TYR A 191 19.19 -7.97 -8.63
N TYR A 192 19.38 -7.45 -7.42
CA TYR A 192 18.93 -6.10 -7.06
C TYR A 192 19.62 -5.02 -7.90
N LEU A 193 20.93 -5.14 -8.12
CA LEU A 193 21.72 -4.18 -8.89
C LEU A 193 21.31 -4.19 -10.37
N ASP A 194 21.00 -5.36 -10.93
CA ASP A 194 20.48 -5.46 -12.29
C ASP A 194 19.05 -4.92 -12.41
N ALA A 195 18.19 -5.15 -11.40
CA ALA A 195 16.88 -4.55 -11.34
C ALA A 195 16.95 -3.01 -11.23
N ALA A 196 17.89 -2.48 -10.45
CA ALA A 196 18.07 -1.03 -10.24
C ALA A 196 18.52 -0.27 -11.51
N LYS A 197 19.08 -0.99 -12.50
CA LYS A 197 19.36 -0.47 -13.85
C LYS A 197 18.09 -0.31 -14.70
N LYS A 198 17.10 -1.18 -14.50
CA LYS A 198 15.88 -1.29 -15.33
C LYS A 198 14.68 -0.56 -14.75
N PHE A 199 14.67 -0.33 -13.45
CA PHE A 199 13.55 0.26 -12.70
C PHE A 199 14.01 1.51 -11.96
N ALA A 200 13.10 2.47 -11.82
CA ALA A 200 13.38 3.71 -11.08
C ALA A 200 13.61 3.44 -9.60
N VAL A 201 12.83 2.48 -9.05
CA VAL A 201 12.90 2.01 -7.65
C VAL A 201 12.72 0.49 -7.63
N VAL A 202 13.43 -0.20 -6.75
CA VAL A 202 13.32 -1.64 -6.51
C VAL A 202 12.94 -1.88 -5.05
N ALA A 203 11.81 -2.55 -4.80
CA ALA A 203 11.47 -2.98 -3.46
C ALA A 203 12.45 -4.06 -2.97
N VAL A 204 12.92 -3.93 -1.73
CA VAL A 204 13.76 -4.96 -1.11
C VAL A 204 12.86 -6.08 -0.58
N HIS A 205 13.27 -7.32 -0.77
CA HIS A 205 12.58 -8.48 -0.20
C HIS A 205 12.48 -8.33 1.33
N PRO A 206 11.34 -8.63 1.98
CA PRO A 206 11.15 -8.32 3.40
C PRO A 206 12.18 -9.00 4.33
N ASP A 207 12.68 -10.18 3.96
CA ASP A 207 13.72 -10.86 4.74
C ASP A 207 15.11 -10.23 4.58
N ASP A 208 15.37 -9.57 3.46
CA ASP A 208 16.68 -8.97 3.14
C ASP A 208 16.87 -7.62 3.84
N VAL A 209 15.79 -7.01 4.32
CA VAL A 209 15.83 -5.78 5.14
C VAL A 209 16.61 -6.00 6.45
N PHE A 210 16.77 -7.25 6.88
CA PHE A 210 17.53 -7.60 8.09
C PHE A 210 18.98 -8.01 7.80
N ASP A 211 19.42 -8.01 6.54
CA ASP A 211 20.79 -8.32 6.14
C ASP A 211 21.57 -7.03 5.94
N ALA A 212 22.27 -6.59 6.98
CA ALA A 212 23.03 -5.33 6.96
C ALA A 212 24.11 -5.33 5.87
N ALA A 213 24.81 -6.44 5.66
CA ALA A 213 25.88 -6.54 4.67
C ALA A 213 25.33 -6.42 3.24
N LEU A 214 24.18 -7.04 2.96
CA LEU A 214 23.48 -6.86 1.70
C LEU A 214 23.04 -5.40 1.53
N LEU A 215 22.38 -4.81 2.52
CA LEU A 215 21.91 -3.43 2.45
C LEU A 215 23.05 -2.42 2.26
N GLU A 216 24.18 -2.60 2.95
CA GLU A 216 25.40 -1.82 2.77
C GLU A 216 25.93 -1.92 1.34
N LYS A 217 26.00 -3.14 0.77
CA LYS A 217 26.41 -3.34 -0.63
C LYS A 217 25.46 -2.63 -1.60
N LEU A 218 24.15 -2.73 -1.39
CA LEU A 218 23.15 -2.07 -2.24
C LEU A 218 23.27 -0.54 -2.17
N ALA A 219 23.35 0.01 -0.95
CA ALA A 219 23.49 1.43 -0.71
C ALA A 219 24.80 1.98 -1.30
N GLY A 220 25.92 1.29 -1.10
CA GLY A 220 27.24 1.71 -1.60
C GLY A 220 27.40 1.61 -3.12
N THR A 221 26.68 0.70 -3.78
CA THR A 221 26.85 0.45 -5.23
C THR A 221 25.86 1.23 -6.10
N ALA A 222 24.57 1.18 -5.78
CA ALA A 222 23.52 1.80 -6.60
C ALA A 222 22.90 3.05 -5.95
N GLY A 223 23.23 3.32 -4.67
CA GLY A 223 22.60 4.36 -3.86
C GLY A 223 21.34 3.85 -3.19
N ALA A 224 21.20 4.13 -1.88
CA ALA A 224 20.07 3.68 -1.07
C ALA A 224 18.70 4.19 -1.59
N ASP A 225 18.70 5.33 -2.28
CA ASP A 225 17.50 5.95 -2.87
C ASP A 225 16.84 5.13 -4.00
N LYS A 226 17.58 4.18 -4.58
CA LYS A 226 17.07 3.22 -5.57
C LYS A 226 16.16 2.15 -4.96
N PHE A 227 16.13 2.03 -3.63
CA PHE A 227 15.48 0.93 -2.96
C PHE A 227 14.32 1.41 -2.09
N GLU A 228 13.26 0.62 -2.03
CA GLU A 228 12.11 0.84 -1.14
C GLU A 228 12.05 -0.26 -0.09
N ILE A 229 11.90 0.13 1.18
CA ILE A 229 11.83 -0.78 2.32
C ILE A 229 10.40 -0.83 2.85
N THR A 230 9.75 -2.00 2.80
CA THR A 230 8.46 -2.20 3.46
C THR A 230 8.67 -2.42 4.95
N VAL A 231 8.09 -1.56 5.80
CA VAL A 231 8.34 -1.61 7.25
C VAL A 231 7.39 -2.53 7.99
N ASN A 232 6.22 -2.83 7.42
CA ASN A 232 5.12 -3.55 8.06
C ASN A 232 4.67 -4.81 7.31
N ASP A 233 5.61 -5.54 6.71
CA ASP A 233 5.29 -6.81 6.05
C ASP A 233 4.75 -7.81 7.08
N THR A 234 3.52 -8.26 6.87
CA THR A 234 2.81 -9.14 7.82
C THR A 234 3.09 -10.61 7.60
N CYS A 235 3.87 -10.98 6.58
CA CYS A 235 4.26 -12.36 6.38
C CYS A 235 5.41 -12.72 7.34
N LEU A 236 5.60 -14.02 7.59
CA LEU A 236 6.65 -14.50 8.48
C LEU A 236 8.04 -14.18 7.94
N ARG A 237 8.94 -13.79 8.84
CA ARG A 237 10.37 -13.70 8.53
C ARG A 237 10.87 -15.10 8.15
N SER A 238 11.59 -15.18 7.03
CA SER A 238 12.08 -16.44 6.45
C SER A 238 10.97 -17.45 6.17
N CYS A 239 9.77 -16.99 5.83
CA CYS A 239 8.63 -17.86 5.52
C CYS A 239 8.99 -18.86 4.39
N PRO A 240 8.96 -20.18 4.64
CA PRO A 240 9.32 -21.19 3.63
C PRO A 240 8.24 -21.37 2.55
N ALA A 241 7.08 -20.75 2.72
CA ALA A 241 5.97 -20.83 1.79
C ALA A 241 5.78 -19.54 0.97
N ARG A 242 6.55 -18.46 1.20
CA ARG A 242 6.27 -17.14 0.59
C ARG A 242 6.20 -17.19 -0.93
N GLU A 243 7.21 -17.78 -1.59
CA GLU A 243 7.24 -17.92 -3.06
C GLU A 243 6.05 -18.73 -3.59
N ARG A 244 5.83 -19.92 -3.01
CA ARG A 244 4.73 -20.81 -3.38
C ARG A 244 3.36 -20.18 -3.15
N HIS A 245 3.23 -19.38 -2.08
CA HIS A 245 1.99 -18.70 -1.74
C HIS A 245 1.69 -17.57 -2.74
N VAL A 246 2.69 -16.77 -3.13
CA VAL A 246 2.53 -15.76 -4.19
C VAL A 246 2.14 -16.42 -5.52
N ALA A 247 2.78 -17.54 -5.87
CA ALA A 247 2.41 -18.30 -7.07
C ALA A 247 0.98 -18.85 -7.01
N ALA A 248 0.56 -19.40 -5.85
CA ALA A 248 -0.81 -19.88 -5.65
C ALA A 248 -1.84 -18.75 -5.77
N LEU A 249 -1.54 -17.56 -5.23
CA LEU A 249 -2.41 -16.38 -5.39
C LEU A 249 -2.54 -15.95 -6.85
N ALA A 250 -1.44 -15.97 -7.62
CA ALA A 250 -1.47 -15.67 -9.05
C ALA A 250 -2.31 -16.70 -9.84
N GLY A 251 -2.18 -17.98 -9.47
CA GLY A 251 -3.04 -19.05 -9.99
C GLY A 251 -4.52 -18.81 -9.69
N ILE A 252 -4.87 -18.53 -8.43
CA ILE A 252 -6.25 -18.22 -8.01
C ILE A 252 -6.77 -16.99 -8.75
N ARG A 253 -5.93 -15.98 -8.99
CA ARG A 253 -6.35 -14.82 -9.77
C ARG A 253 -6.73 -15.19 -11.21
N SER A 254 -6.00 -16.13 -11.80
CA SER A 254 -6.23 -16.60 -13.17
C SER A 254 -7.45 -17.51 -13.26
N ASP A 255 -7.65 -18.37 -12.26
CA ASP A 255 -8.76 -19.33 -12.16
C ASP A 255 -9.36 -19.34 -10.74
N PRO A 256 -10.26 -18.38 -10.41
CA PRO A 256 -10.74 -18.15 -9.04
C PRO A 256 -11.64 -19.25 -8.50
N TRP A 257 -12.15 -20.13 -9.36
CA TRP A 257 -13.02 -21.25 -8.99
C TRP A 257 -12.28 -22.58 -8.88
N ASN A 258 -10.96 -22.57 -9.06
CA ASN A 258 -10.12 -23.75 -8.97
C ASN A 258 -9.98 -24.24 -7.51
N ALA A 259 -10.68 -25.33 -7.18
CA ALA A 259 -10.65 -25.90 -5.84
C ALA A 259 -9.26 -26.38 -5.40
N ASP A 260 -8.42 -26.84 -6.34
CA ASP A 260 -7.06 -27.32 -6.02
C ASP A 260 -6.15 -26.16 -5.61
N LEU A 261 -6.19 -25.04 -6.34
CA LEU A 261 -5.43 -23.85 -5.99
C LEU A 261 -5.87 -23.25 -4.64
N LEU A 262 -7.17 -23.25 -4.36
CA LEU A 262 -7.70 -22.81 -3.06
C LEU A 262 -7.24 -23.75 -1.92
N ARG A 263 -7.26 -25.07 -2.14
CA ARG A 263 -6.74 -26.05 -1.18
C ARG A 263 -5.24 -25.90 -0.95
N GLU A 264 -4.47 -25.70 -2.02
CA GLU A 264 -3.02 -25.50 -1.95
C GLU A 264 -2.68 -24.25 -1.14
N ARG A 265 -3.39 -23.14 -1.38
CA ARG A 265 -3.24 -21.93 -0.55
C ARG A 265 -3.46 -22.21 0.93
N HIS A 266 -4.54 -22.91 1.29
CA HIS A 266 -4.78 -23.27 2.69
C HIS A 266 -3.68 -24.18 3.26
N ARG A 267 -3.20 -25.15 2.47
CA ARG A 267 -2.09 -26.03 2.86
C ARG A 267 -0.81 -25.25 3.16
N LEU A 268 -0.46 -24.28 2.30
CA LEU A 268 0.72 -23.42 2.47
C LEU A 268 0.63 -22.53 3.71
N LEU A 269 -0.55 -21.96 3.99
CA LEU A 269 -0.78 -21.15 5.19
C LEU A 269 -0.64 -21.98 6.48
N ALA A 270 -1.14 -23.22 6.46
CA ALA A 270 -1.01 -24.17 7.57
C ALA A 270 0.44 -24.65 7.76
N GLU A 271 1.13 -25.01 6.67
CA GLU A 271 2.55 -25.45 6.65
C GLU A 271 3.45 -24.37 7.27
N ALA A 272 3.26 -23.11 6.88
CA ALA A 272 4.03 -21.99 7.39
C ALA A 272 3.59 -21.51 8.79
N LYS A 273 2.44 -21.97 9.31
CA LYS A 273 1.82 -21.49 10.56
C LYS A 273 1.55 -19.98 10.57
N CYS A 274 1.25 -19.40 9.40
CA CYS A 274 1.05 -17.96 9.21
C CYS A 274 -0.09 -17.39 10.06
N GLU A 275 -1.15 -18.18 10.27
CA GLU A 275 -2.35 -17.76 11.03
C GLU A 275 -2.05 -17.51 12.51
N GLN A 276 -0.96 -18.08 13.04
CA GLN A 276 -0.62 -18.01 14.46
C GLN A 276 0.17 -16.75 14.84
N VAL A 277 0.65 -15.97 13.87
CA VAL A 277 1.62 -14.88 14.09
C VAL A 277 1.07 -13.49 13.80
N CYS A 278 0.02 -13.35 12.99
CA CYS A 278 -0.64 -12.07 12.78
C CYS A 278 -1.12 -11.47 14.12
N GLY A 279 -0.45 -10.42 14.60
CA GLY A 279 -0.82 -9.67 15.81
C GLY A 279 -0.02 -10.00 17.07
N ARG A 280 1.03 -10.84 17.00
CA ARG A 280 1.92 -11.05 18.17
C ARG A 280 3.07 -10.03 18.19
N PRO A 281 3.35 -9.42 19.36
CA PRO A 281 4.46 -8.47 19.49
C PRO A 281 5.81 -9.17 19.29
N ALA A 282 6.80 -8.38 18.84
CA ALA A 282 8.12 -8.83 18.40
C ALA A 282 8.98 -9.50 19.51
N ASP A 283 8.59 -9.33 20.77
CA ASP A 283 9.29 -9.75 21.99
C ASP A 283 8.85 -11.12 22.53
N ALA A 284 7.87 -11.77 21.90
CA ALA A 284 7.44 -13.13 22.25
C ALA A 284 8.46 -14.17 21.72
N GLY A 285 9.59 -14.31 22.43
CA GLY A 285 10.82 -15.04 22.07
C GLY A 285 10.75 -16.56 21.81
N ALA A 286 9.66 -17.11 21.26
CA ALA A 286 9.56 -18.53 20.91
C ALA A 286 8.85 -18.82 19.57
N PHE A 287 8.39 -17.82 18.82
CA PHE A 287 7.67 -18.02 17.56
C PHE A 287 8.33 -17.27 16.39
N PRO A 288 8.21 -17.79 15.15
CA PRO A 288 8.64 -17.04 13.98
C PRO A 288 7.95 -15.67 13.98
N ARG A 289 8.75 -14.61 13.99
CA ARG A 289 8.28 -13.22 13.99
C ARG A 289 7.83 -12.83 12.58
N ALA A 290 6.82 -11.96 12.47
CA ALA A 290 6.53 -11.31 11.19
C ALA A 290 7.73 -10.48 10.71
N ALA A 291 7.85 -10.25 9.40
CA ALA A 291 8.85 -9.36 8.81
C ALA A 291 8.55 -7.86 9.04
N LEU A 292 7.83 -7.55 10.12
CA LEU A 292 7.60 -6.21 10.64
C LEU A 292 8.87 -5.73 11.34
N LEU A 293 9.43 -4.60 10.91
CA LEU A 293 10.58 -4.00 11.58
C LEU A 293 10.21 -3.54 12.98
N SER A 294 11.20 -3.54 13.86
CA SER A 294 11.19 -2.75 15.10
C SER A 294 11.71 -1.35 14.78
N ARG A 295 11.54 -0.43 15.73
CA ARG A 295 12.09 0.93 15.59
C ARG A 295 13.61 0.93 15.49
N GLU A 296 14.31 0.09 16.27
CA GLU A 296 15.77 0.00 16.22
C GLU A 296 16.27 -0.64 14.91
N GLU A 297 15.58 -1.65 14.39
CA GLU A 297 15.89 -2.19 13.06
C GLU A 297 15.66 -1.14 11.96
N LEU A 298 14.60 -0.33 12.04
CA LEU A 298 14.39 0.77 11.10
C LEU A 298 15.47 1.85 11.23
N LYS A 299 15.92 2.19 12.44
CA LYS A 299 17.05 3.11 12.67
C LYS A 299 18.33 2.59 12.04
N ALA A 300 18.61 1.29 12.16
CA ALA A 300 19.76 0.68 11.52
C ALA A 300 19.68 0.81 9.98
N VAL A 301 18.52 0.49 9.38
CA VAL A 301 18.30 0.66 7.94
C VAL A 301 18.41 2.13 7.52
N TYR A 302 17.87 3.06 8.31
CA TYR A 302 17.98 4.50 8.05
C TYR A 302 19.43 4.99 8.14
N ALA A 303 20.22 4.50 9.09
CA ALA A 303 21.64 4.85 9.23
C ALA A 303 22.46 4.45 8.00
N LEU A 304 22.06 3.41 7.27
CA LEU A 304 22.66 3.00 5.99
C LEU A 304 22.30 3.93 4.80
N GLY A 305 21.53 4.99 5.03
CA GLY A 305 21.18 5.99 4.02
C GLY A 305 19.82 5.75 3.33
N PHE A 306 19.09 4.69 3.66
CA PHE A 306 17.76 4.46 3.09
C PHE A 306 16.76 5.50 3.61
N ARG A 307 15.95 6.06 2.71
CA ARG A 307 14.94 7.09 3.03
C ARG A 307 13.55 6.77 2.51
N ARG A 308 13.40 5.78 1.64
CA ARG A 308 12.12 5.42 1.02
C ARG A 308 11.51 4.24 1.74
N PHE A 309 10.45 4.52 2.50
CA PHE A 309 9.79 3.52 3.35
C PHE A 309 8.34 3.35 2.93
N ARG A 310 7.89 2.11 2.87
CA ARG A 310 6.53 1.76 2.50
C ARG A 310 5.76 1.22 3.70
N ILE A 311 4.57 1.76 3.90
CA ILE A 311 3.55 1.21 4.81
C ILE A 311 2.51 0.51 3.93
N GLN A 312 2.59 -0.82 3.91
CA GLN A 312 1.73 -1.71 3.13
C GLN A 312 0.34 -1.81 3.75
N ALA A 313 -0.68 -1.90 2.89
CA ALA A 313 -2.08 -2.07 3.30
C ALA A 313 -2.70 -3.36 2.75
N GLU A 314 -2.18 -3.87 1.64
CA GLU A 314 -2.75 -4.95 0.84
C GLU A 314 -2.83 -6.27 1.61
N THR A 315 -1.96 -6.44 2.60
CA THR A 315 -1.93 -7.64 3.44
C THR A 315 -2.70 -7.50 4.76
N LEU A 316 -3.29 -6.33 5.01
CA LEU A 316 -4.06 -6.05 6.22
C LEU A 316 -5.53 -6.38 5.99
N ARG A 317 -6.19 -6.87 7.04
CA ARG A 317 -7.57 -7.37 6.96
C ARG A 317 -8.62 -6.29 7.18
N SER A 318 -8.24 -5.15 7.76
CA SER A 318 -9.17 -4.07 8.08
C SER A 318 -8.51 -2.70 8.01
N GLU A 319 -9.35 -1.70 7.75
CA GLU A 319 -8.97 -0.29 7.73
C GLU A 319 -8.40 0.19 9.08
N ILE A 320 -8.91 -0.35 10.19
CA ILE A 320 -8.41 -0.06 11.55
C ILE A 320 -6.97 -0.58 11.72
N SER A 321 -6.68 -1.81 11.24
CA SER A 321 -5.34 -2.38 11.32
C SER A 321 -4.34 -1.57 10.49
N PHE A 322 -4.75 -1.16 9.29
CA PHE A 322 -3.98 -0.26 8.43
C PHE A 322 -3.70 1.07 9.12
N PHE A 323 -4.74 1.68 9.65
CA PHE A 323 -4.62 2.97 10.32
C PHE A 323 -3.68 2.89 11.53
N TRP A 324 -3.86 1.90 12.40
CA TRP A 324 -2.99 1.68 13.56
C TRP A 324 -1.53 1.46 13.16
N SER A 325 -1.30 0.64 12.13
CA SER A 325 0.04 0.42 11.59
C SER A 325 0.66 1.72 11.08
N ALA A 326 -0.10 2.52 10.33
CA ALA A 326 0.39 3.77 9.77
C ALA A 326 0.71 4.81 10.85
N LEU A 327 -0.14 4.94 11.88
CA LEU A 327 0.14 5.81 13.04
C LEU A 327 1.42 5.36 13.76
N GLY A 328 1.60 4.06 13.95
CA GLY A 328 2.77 3.47 14.61
C GLY A 328 4.11 3.79 13.93
N TRP A 329 4.10 3.99 12.61
CA TRP A 329 5.28 4.28 11.81
C TRP A 329 5.49 5.77 11.50
N LEU A 330 4.41 6.53 11.32
CA LEU A 330 4.47 7.96 11.02
C LEU A 330 4.71 8.83 12.26
N PHE A 331 4.43 8.31 13.45
CA PHE A 331 4.52 9.05 14.72
C PHE A 331 5.41 8.35 15.72
N THR A 332 6.02 9.13 16.61
CA THR A 332 6.94 8.60 17.64
C THR A 332 6.28 7.50 18.48
N ALA A 333 6.87 6.31 18.49
CA ALA A 333 6.41 5.16 19.27
C ALA A 333 6.90 5.19 20.73
N ARG A 334 6.67 6.31 21.42
CA ARG A 334 7.01 6.46 22.84
C ARG A 334 5.81 6.07 23.71
N PRO A 335 5.94 5.16 24.70
CA PRO A 335 4.81 4.70 25.52
C PRO A 335 3.99 5.83 26.14
N GLU A 336 4.64 6.91 26.58
CA GLU A 336 4.00 8.11 27.15
C GLU A 336 3.16 8.89 26.13
N ARG A 337 3.31 8.62 24.84
CA ARG A 337 2.56 9.24 23.74
C ARG A 337 1.45 8.33 23.20
N TRP A 338 1.36 7.07 23.64
CA TRP A 338 0.34 6.12 23.15
C TRP A 338 -1.09 6.56 23.44
N HIS A 339 -1.33 7.22 24.58
CA HIS A 339 -2.64 7.78 24.88
C HIS A 339 -3.07 8.85 23.86
N HIS A 340 -2.14 9.71 23.44
CA HIS A 340 -2.39 10.73 22.42
C HIS A 340 -2.66 10.09 21.05
N MET A 341 -1.90 9.06 20.69
CA MET A 341 -2.13 8.28 19.46
C MET A 341 -3.50 7.60 19.48
N GLY A 342 -3.91 7.02 20.61
CA GLY A 342 -5.24 6.44 20.80
C GLY A 342 -6.36 7.47 20.62
N LEU A 343 -6.24 8.64 21.25
CA LEU A 343 -7.21 9.73 21.10
C LEU A 343 -7.32 10.24 19.65
N ILE A 344 -6.19 10.43 18.99
CA ILE A 344 -6.14 10.78 17.56
C ILE A 344 -6.80 9.68 16.75
N ALA A 345 -6.48 8.43 17.03
CA ALA A 345 -7.00 7.31 16.28
C ALA A 345 -8.53 7.27 16.36
N THR A 346 -9.08 7.32 17.58
CA THR A 346 -10.53 7.33 17.81
C THR A 346 -11.20 8.55 17.17
N SER A 347 -10.60 9.75 17.30
CA SER A 347 -11.16 10.99 16.75
C SER A 347 -11.16 11.04 15.22
N LEU A 348 -10.21 10.38 14.57
CA LEU A 348 -10.14 10.29 13.12
C LEU A 348 -11.06 9.19 12.59
N ILE A 349 -11.16 8.04 13.28
CA ILE A 349 -12.10 6.97 12.93
C ILE A 349 -13.55 7.48 12.94
N THR A 350 -13.95 8.25 13.96
CA THR A 350 -15.30 8.84 14.02
C THR A 350 -15.61 9.84 12.91
N ARG A 351 -14.60 10.30 12.16
CA ARG A 351 -14.80 11.16 10.97
C ARG A 351 -14.90 10.37 9.67
N VAL A 352 -14.41 9.13 9.64
CA VAL A 352 -14.47 8.24 8.48
C VAL A 352 -15.80 7.49 8.47
N THR A 353 -16.32 7.11 9.64
CA THR A 353 -17.62 6.46 9.77
C THR A 353 -18.72 7.53 9.88
N PRO A 354 -19.85 7.46 9.13
CA PRO A 354 -21.06 8.19 9.54
C PRO A 354 -21.41 7.81 10.98
N PRO A 355 -22.15 8.64 11.75
CA PRO A 355 -22.47 8.32 13.14
C PRO A 355 -23.23 7.00 13.22
N VAL A 356 -22.49 5.91 13.47
CA VAL A 356 -23.06 4.61 13.78
C VAL A 356 -23.36 4.67 15.28
N PRO A 357 -24.64 4.61 15.68
CA PRO A 357 -24.96 4.41 17.09
C PRO A 357 -24.42 3.03 17.47
N ALA A 358 -23.41 3.02 18.34
CA ALA A 358 -22.65 1.86 18.79
C ALA A 358 -21.56 1.35 17.81
N LEU A 359 -20.31 1.76 18.09
CA LEU A 359 -19.13 0.98 17.73
C LEU A 359 -19.28 -0.45 18.29
N GLN A 360 -18.94 -1.46 17.48
CA GLN A 360 -18.86 -2.84 17.94
C GLN A 360 -17.88 -2.98 19.11
N SER A 361 -18.20 -3.91 20.01
CA SER A 361 -17.85 -4.02 21.43
C SER A 361 -16.36 -4.14 21.83
N GLY A 362 -15.41 -3.89 20.94
CA GLY A 362 -13.97 -3.96 21.24
C GLY A 362 -13.33 -2.67 21.78
N LEU A 363 -13.98 -1.52 21.60
CA LEU A 363 -13.42 -0.19 21.96
C LEU A 363 -14.09 0.47 23.18
N SER A 364 -15.10 -0.18 23.76
CA SER A 364 -15.83 0.28 24.96
C SER A 364 -14.91 0.71 26.13
N PRO A 365 -13.77 0.03 26.42
CA PRO A 365 -12.91 0.42 27.54
C PRO A 365 -12.15 1.74 27.34
N PHE A 366 -12.00 2.22 26.09
CA PHE A 366 -11.18 3.39 25.78
C PHE A 366 -11.97 4.70 25.75
N VAL A 367 -13.29 4.64 25.81
CA VAL A 367 -14.16 5.81 25.95
C VAL A 367 -14.39 6.05 27.44
N LYS A 368 -13.42 6.66 28.12
CA LYS A 368 -13.69 7.27 29.42
C LYS A 368 -14.73 8.37 29.20
N ARG A 369 -15.96 8.13 29.68
CA ARG A 369 -17.00 9.14 29.84
C ARG A 369 -16.42 10.32 30.60
N LYS A 370 -16.40 11.48 29.96
CA LYS A 370 -16.13 12.76 30.61
C LYS A 370 -17.13 13.79 30.10
N TYR A 371 -18.40 13.56 30.40
CA TYR A 371 -19.44 14.57 30.44
C TYR A 371 -20.45 14.06 31.47
N ASP A 372 -20.27 14.51 32.72
CA ASP A 372 -21.40 14.80 33.60
C ASP A 372 -21.96 16.16 33.17
#